data_AF-A0A9P6EKN2-F1
#
_entry.id   AF-A0A9P6EKN2-F1
#
_cell.length_a   1.000
_cell.length_b   1.000
_cell.length_c   1.000
_cell.angle_alpha   90.00
_cell.angle_beta   90.00
_cell.angle_gamma   90.00
#
_symmetry.space_group_name_H-M   'P 1'
#
loop_
_entity.id
_entity.type
_entity.pdbx_description
1 polymer ?
#
loop_
_entity_poly.entity_id
_entity_poly.type
_entity_poly.pdbx_seq_one_letter_code
_entity_poly.pdbx_strand_id
1 'polypeptide(L)'
;VFTVLLFVWKQSPNNWDIGTCSIDNKTLQALIQGFERFKSSLRTLEDIRDKIRHVMHRLRPQEMRFGSYTSVDNVLSSLLISENPAFSAIRKCSVRTFLLHSNAQKYADTQTWMNAEATGIPTNRSCPSCGEIVVESISYLRPPPVLVLEWAGKTVQIEPSISVPVAGRMVPYNLKGVVYYGSSHFVSLLVLGQDVWLRWPDRWWKDDAFRRPPERG
;
A
#
# COMPACT_ATOMS: atom_id res chain seq x y z
N VAL A 1 -3.57 -2.53 -8.02
CA VAL A 1 -2.76 -2.97 -6.85
C VAL A 1 -1.56 -3.82 -7.25
N PHE A 2 -1.72 -5.04 -7.77
CA PHE A 2 -0.57 -5.93 -8.07
C PHE A 2 0.47 -5.29 -9.01
N THR A 3 0.03 -4.54 -10.03
CA THR A 3 0.92 -3.82 -10.94
C THR A 3 1.78 -2.79 -10.23
N VAL A 4 1.20 -2.01 -9.30
CA VAL A 4 1.94 -1.01 -8.51
C VAL A 4 2.97 -1.71 -7.64
N LEU A 5 2.60 -2.80 -6.98
CA LEU A 5 3.52 -3.58 -6.15
C LEU A 5 4.66 -4.19 -6.96
N LEU A 6 4.39 -4.74 -8.15
CA LEU A 6 5.41 -5.23 -9.07
C LEU A 6 6.37 -4.12 -9.47
N PHE A 7 5.85 -2.93 -9.78
CA PHE A 7 6.64 -1.77 -10.16
C PHE A 7 7.56 -1.31 -9.02
N VAL A 8 7.04 -1.22 -7.79
CA VAL A 8 7.84 -0.89 -6.60
C VAL A 8 8.90 -1.95 -6.34
N TRP A 9 8.52 -3.23 -6.38
CA TRP A 9 9.44 -4.35 -6.17
C TRP A 9 10.59 -4.33 -7.19
N LYS A 10 10.31 -4.09 -8.48
CA LYS A 10 11.34 -4.03 -9.53
C LYS A 10 12.40 -2.94 -9.29
N GLN A 11 12.06 -1.84 -8.63
CA GLN A 11 13.00 -0.74 -8.38
C GLN A 11 13.98 -1.06 -7.25
N SER A 12 13.57 -1.89 -6.28
CA SER A 12 14.42 -2.22 -5.14
C SER A 12 14.12 -3.62 -4.62
N PRO A 13 14.41 -4.70 -5.37
CA PRO A 13 14.03 -6.06 -4.98
C PRO A 13 14.61 -6.47 -3.62
N ASN A 14 15.82 -6.00 -3.30
CA ASN A 14 16.51 -6.30 -2.04
C ASN A 14 15.77 -5.74 -0.80
N ASN A 15 14.97 -4.68 -0.95
CA ASN A 15 14.18 -4.12 0.15
C ASN A 15 12.97 -5.00 0.52
N TRP A 16 12.67 -6.00 -0.30
CA TRP A 16 11.56 -6.95 -0.13
C TRP A 16 12.05 -8.34 0.25
N ASP A 17 13.34 -8.48 0.57
CA ASP A 17 13.93 -9.77 0.86
C ASP A 17 13.25 -10.43 2.05
N ILE A 18 12.69 -11.62 1.82
CA ILE A 18 11.83 -12.35 2.76
C ILE A 18 12.59 -12.73 4.04
N GLY A 19 13.93 -12.81 3.97
CA GLY A 19 14.80 -13.12 5.11
C GLY A 19 15.16 -11.93 6.01
N THR A 20 15.07 -10.69 5.52
CA THR A 20 15.50 -9.47 6.24
C THR A 20 14.36 -8.47 6.46
N CYS A 21 13.30 -8.58 5.66
CA CYS A 21 12.14 -7.73 5.74
C CYS A 21 11.16 -8.26 6.79
N SER A 22 10.50 -7.34 7.49
CA SER A 22 9.43 -7.61 8.46
C SER A 22 8.13 -8.17 7.82
N ILE A 23 8.22 -8.72 6.61
CA ILE A 23 7.09 -9.22 5.82
C ILE A 23 6.82 -10.67 6.24
N ASP A 24 6.00 -10.84 7.27
CA ASP A 24 5.48 -12.13 7.74
C ASP A 24 4.14 -12.52 7.08
N ASN A 25 3.62 -11.68 6.18
CA ASN A 25 2.38 -11.97 5.47
C ASN A 25 2.60 -13.01 4.36
N LYS A 26 2.05 -14.22 4.55
CA LYS A 26 2.16 -15.33 3.60
C LYS A 26 1.62 -15.01 2.20
N THR A 27 0.59 -14.18 2.10
CA THR A 27 0.01 -13.75 0.81
C THR A 27 1.01 -12.86 0.07
N LEU A 28 1.63 -11.90 0.76
CA LEU A 28 2.64 -11.03 0.18
C LEU A 28 3.92 -11.77 -0.19
N GLN A 29 4.39 -12.69 0.66
CA GLN A 29 5.51 -13.56 0.33
C GLN A 29 5.24 -14.38 -0.93
N ALA A 30 4.04 -14.95 -1.06
CA ALA A 30 3.64 -15.67 -2.27
C ALA A 30 3.63 -14.76 -3.51
N LEU A 31 3.23 -13.50 -3.36
CA LEU A 31 3.23 -12.51 -4.45
C LEU A 31 4.66 -12.16 -4.87
N ILE A 32 5.56 -11.89 -3.91
CA ILE A 32 6.99 -11.60 -4.16
C ILE A 32 7.66 -12.79 -4.86
N GLN A 33 7.45 -14.01 -4.37
CA GLN A 33 7.95 -15.22 -5.05
C GLN A 33 7.37 -15.36 -6.47
N GLY A 34 6.13 -14.93 -6.68
CA GLY A 34 5.53 -14.83 -8.00
C GLY A 34 6.33 -13.88 -8.90
N PHE A 35 6.64 -12.68 -8.42
CA PHE A 35 7.43 -11.70 -9.16
C PHE A 35 8.82 -12.19 -9.54
N GLU A 36 9.50 -12.91 -8.65
CA GLU A 36 10.78 -13.56 -8.97
C GLU A 36 10.63 -14.58 -10.10
N ARG A 37 9.57 -15.42 -10.06
CA ARG A 37 9.29 -16.39 -11.12
C ARG A 37 8.93 -15.73 -12.46
N PHE A 38 8.24 -14.59 -12.43
CA PHE A 38 7.98 -13.79 -13.63
C PHE A 38 9.28 -13.22 -14.21
N LYS A 39 10.17 -12.71 -13.36
CA LYS A 39 11.49 -12.21 -13.79
C LYS A 39 12.33 -13.31 -14.46
N SER A 40 12.20 -14.56 -14.00
CA SER A 40 12.83 -15.73 -14.63
C SER A 40 12.04 -16.33 -15.80
N SER A 41 11.00 -15.66 -16.29
CA SER A 41 10.12 -16.14 -17.38
C SER A 41 9.44 -17.50 -17.11
N LEU A 42 9.31 -17.91 -15.85
CA LEU A 42 8.71 -19.18 -15.44
C LEU A 42 7.19 -19.10 -15.30
N ARG A 43 6.63 -17.89 -15.20
CA ARG A 43 5.20 -17.62 -15.01
C ARG A 43 4.82 -16.31 -15.67
N THR A 44 3.57 -16.21 -16.11
CA THR A 44 2.96 -14.94 -16.54
C THR A 44 2.44 -14.15 -15.34
N LEU A 45 2.15 -12.86 -15.52
CA LEU A 45 1.56 -12.04 -14.46
C LEU A 45 0.13 -12.46 -14.14
N GLU A 46 -0.60 -12.98 -15.12
CA GLU A 46 -1.95 -13.53 -15.00
C GLU A 46 -1.94 -14.77 -14.10
N ASP A 47 -1.00 -15.70 -14.34
CA ASP A 47 -0.82 -16.89 -13.49
C ASP A 47 -0.57 -16.49 -12.03
N ILE A 48 0.29 -15.50 -11.82
CA ILE A 48 0.62 -15.01 -10.47
C ILE A 48 -0.59 -14.35 -9.84
N ARG A 49 -1.27 -13.44 -10.55
CA ARG A 49 -2.49 -12.78 -10.10
C ARG A 49 -3.53 -13.82 -9.67
N ASP A 50 -3.81 -14.80 -10.52
CA ASP A 50 -4.86 -15.77 -10.29
C ASP A 50 -4.48 -16.68 -9.11
N LYS A 51 -3.22 -17.12 -9.02
CA LYS A 51 -2.73 -17.85 -7.84
C LYS A 51 -2.93 -17.07 -6.55
N ILE A 52 -2.61 -15.77 -6.54
CA ILE A 52 -2.77 -14.93 -5.34
C ILE A 52 -4.24 -14.72 -4.99
N ARG A 53 -5.12 -14.57 -5.99
CA ARG A 53 -6.58 -14.53 -5.75
C ARG A 53 -7.08 -15.82 -5.09
N HIS A 54 -6.59 -16.99 -5.51
CA HIS A 54 -6.93 -18.26 -4.87
C HIS A 54 -6.41 -18.34 -3.42
N VAL A 55 -5.18 -17.86 -3.17
CA VAL A 55 -4.63 -17.80 -1.80
C VAL A 55 -5.51 -16.91 -0.91
N MET A 56 -5.87 -15.73 -1.39
CA MET A 56 -6.74 -14.79 -0.67
C MET A 56 -8.14 -15.38 -0.42
N HIS A 57 -8.76 -15.99 -1.44
CA HIS A 57 -10.06 -16.64 -1.31
C HIS A 57 -10.04 -17.76 -0.26
N ARG A 58 -8.99 -18.59 -0.27
CA ARG A 58 -8.84 -19.66 0.72
C ARG A 58 -8.71 -19.12 2.15
N LEU A 59 -8.03 -18.00 2.33
CA LEU A 59 -7.84 -17.39 3.65
C LEU A 59 -9.08 -16.63 4.12
N ARG A 60 -9.81 -15.98 3.20
CA ARG A 60 -10.97 -15.12 3.50
C ARG A 60 -12.09 -15.33 2.47
N PRO A 61 -12.77 -16.48 2.47
CA PRO A 61 -13.70 -16.85 1.40
C PRO A 61 -14.92 -15.93 1.32
N GLN A 62 -15.30 -15.27 2.42
CA GLN A 62 -16.44 -14.36 2.46
C GLN A 62 -16.11 -12.98 1.87
N GLU A 63 -14.89 -12.49 2.12
CA GLU A 63 -14.41 -11.17 1.65
C GLU A 63 -13.85 -11.21 0.22
N MET A 64 -13.34 -12.37 -0.20
CA MET A 64 -12.55 -12.54 -1.42
C MET A 64 -13.22 -13.52 -2.39
N ARG A 65 -14.52 -13.34 -2.67
CA ARG A 65 -15.30 -14.23 -3.54
C ARG A 65 -14.98 -14.02 -5.03
N PHE A 66 -14.95 -15.10 -5.79
CA PHE A 66 -14.83 -15.02 -7.25
C PHE A 66 -16.15 -14.58 -7.89
N GLY A 67 -16.07 -13.78 -8.95
CA GLY A 67 -17.25 -13.29 -9.67
C GLY A 67 -18.04 -12.20 -8.96
N SER A 68 -17.65 -11.78 -7.76
CA SER A 68 -18.24 -10.63 -7.06
C SER A 68 -17.29 -9.44 -7.00
N TYR A 69 -17.84 -8.28 -6.68
CA TYR A 69 -17.04 -7.12 -6.33
C TYR A 69 -16.15 -7.45 -5.11
N THR A 70 -14.88 -7.07 -5.18
CA THR A 70 -13.93 -7.13 -4.06
C THR A 70 -13.37 -5.73 -3.90
N SER A 71 -13.42 -5.18 -2.69
CA SER A 71 -12.84 -3.87 -2.41
C SER A 71 -11.31 -3.91 -2.54
N VAL A 72 -10.72 -2.80 -3.00
CA VAL A 72 -9.26 -2.66 -3.01
C VAL A 72 -8.69 -2.69 -1.59
N ASP A 73 -9.43 -2.16 -0.61
CA ASP A 73 -9.18 -2.36 0.81
C ASP A 73 -8.93 -3.84 1.14
N ASN A 74 -9.89 -4.74 0.85
CA ASN A 74 -9.75 -6.15 1.21
C ASN A 74 -8.52 -6.80 0.56
N VAL A 75 -8.18 -6.39 -0.67
CA VAL A 75 -6.97 -6.85 -1.37
C VAL A 75 -5.72 -6.33 -0.66
N LEU A 76 -5.65 -5.04 -0.34
CA LEU A 76 -4.51 -4.41 0.33
C LEU A 76 -4.34 -4.95 1.74
N SER A 77 -5.41 -5.03 2.52
CA SER A 77 -5.48 -5.65 3.83
C SER A 77 -4.97 -7.11 3.79
N SER A 78 -5.38 -7.89 2.79
CA SER A 78 -4.90 -9.28 2.64
C SER A 78 -3.40 -9.38 2.35
N LEU A 79 -2.80 -8.37 1.73
CA LEU A 79 -1.38 -8.32 1.36
C LEU A 79 -0.51 -7.68 2.44
N LEU A 80 -0.97 -6.62 3.08
CA LEU A 80 -0.11 -5.69 3.83
C LEU A 80 -0.31 -5.76 5.35
N ILE A 81 -1.25 -6.57 5.84
CA ILE A 81 -1.37 -6.89 7.26
C ILE A 81 -0.20 -7.77 7.69
N SER A 82 0.48 -7.38 8.77
CA SER A 82 1.63 -8.10 9.33
C SER A 82 1.30 -8.61 10.74
N GLU A 83 1.82 -9.78 11.12
CA GLU A 83 1.68 -10.32 12.47
C GLU A 83 2.61 -9.61 13.47
N ASN A 84 3.74 -9.07 12.99
CA ASN A 84 4.69 -8.25 13.73
C ASN A 84 4.27 -6.77 13.73
N PRO A 85 4.40 -6.06 14.86
CA PRO A 85 4.02 -4.65 14.93
C PRO A 85 4.97 -3.80 14.06
N ALA A 86 4.43 -3.22 12.99
CA ALA A 86 5.09 -2.19 12.20
C ALA A 86 5.11 -0.81 12.91
N PHE A 87 4.14 -0.58 13.79
CA PHE A 87 3.98 0.64 14.58
C PHE A 87 3.35 0.33 15.95
N SER A 88 3.51 1.25 16.91
CA SER A 88 2.73 1.27 18.14
C SER A 88 1.69 2.39 18.07
N ALA A 89 0.43 2.07 18.38
CA ALA A 89 -0.60 3.05 18.60
C ALA A 89 -0.75 3.29 20.11
N ILE A 90 -0.65 4.54 20.58
CA ILE A 90 -0.82 4.86 22.01
C ILE A 90 -2.31 5.05 22.28
N ARG A 91 -3.05 3.94 22.17
CA ARG A 91 -4.28 3.58 22.87
C ARG A 91 -4.32 2.07 22.90
N LYS A 92 -4.79 1.43 23.97
CA LYS A 92 -4.89 -0.04 24.10
C LYS A 92 -5.72 -0.66 22.96
N CYS A 93 -5.09 -0.89 21.80
CA CYS A 93 -5.39 -1.86 20.73
C CYS A 93 -4.41 -1.59 19.57
N SER A 94 -3.34 -2.37 19.50
CA SER A 94 -2.36 -2.36 18.40
C SER A 94 -2.95 -2.98 17.14
N VAL A 95 -3.41 -2.17 16.19
CA VAL A 95 -3.75 -2.64 14.82
C VAL A 95 -2.46 -2.66 13.99
N ARG A 96 -2.30 -3.66 13.10
CA ARG A 96 -1.01 -4.11 12.56
C ARG A 96 -0.98 -4.12 11.03
N THR A 97 -0.65 -3.00 10.38
CA THR A 97 -0.70 -2.94 8.91
C THR A 97 0.15 -1.82 8.32
N PHE A 98 0.63 -1.99 7.09
CA PHE A 98 1.24 -0.91 6.30
C PHE A 98 0.19 -0.07 5.53
N LEU A 99 -1.09 -0.38 5.74
CA LEU A 99 -2.24 0.31 5.18
C LEU A 99 -2.83 1.27 6.22
N LEU A 100 -2.80 2.57 5.92
CA LEU A 100 -3.50 3.58 6.70
C LEU A 100 -4.87 3.83 6.06
N HIS A 101 -5.93 3.35 6.72
CA HIS A 101 -7.29 3.71 6.38
C HIS A 101 -7.61 5.09 6.97
N SER A 102 -8.15 5.99 6.16
CA SER A 102 -8.44 7.35 6.60
C SER A 102 -9.93 7.65 6.76
N ASN A 103 -10.20 8.56 7.70
CA ASN A 103 -11.29 9.54 7.57
C ASN A 103 -10.77 10.78 6.81
N ALA A 104 -10.18 10.61 5.62
CA ALA A 104 -9.55 11.69 4.82
C ALA A 104 -10.43 12.92 4.52
N GLN A 105 -11.71 12.89 4.86
CA GLN A 105 -12.56 14.07 4.84
C GLN A 105 -11.99 15.27 5.62
N LYS A 106 -11.07 15.03 6.58
CA LYS A 106 -10.51 16.07 7.46
C LYS A 106 -9.26 16.77 6.93
N TYR A 107 -8.54 16.22 5.96
CA TYR A 107 -7.23 16.75 5.53
C TYR A 107 -7.23 17.16 4.05
N ALA A 108 -6.42 18.16 3.70
CA ALA A 108 -6.32 18.69 2.34
C ALA A 108 -5.26 17.94 1.50
N ASP A 109 -4.19 17.47 2.16
CA ASP A 109 -2.99 16.92 1.55
C ASP A 109 -2.40 15.76 2.39
N THR A 110 -1.58 14.92 1.77
CA THR A 110 -1.10 13.68 2.41
C THR A 110 -0.03 13.94 3.48
N GLN A 111 0.79 14.99 3.36
CA GLN A 111 1.79 15.31 4.37
C GLN A 111 1.15 15.81 5.67
N THR A 112 0.15 16.69 5.58
CA THR A 112 -0.62 17.19 6.73
C THR A 112 -1.33 16.05 7.42
N TRP A 113 -1.90 15.13 6.65
CA TRP A 113 -2.50 13.92 7.21
C TRP A 113 -1.48 13.08 7.98
N MET A 114 -0.32 12.77 7.39
CA MET A 114 0.72 11.98 8.05
C MET A 114 1.25 12.64 9.33
N ASN A 115 1.38 13.98 9.32
CA ASN A 115 1.80 14.73 10.50
C ASN A 115 0.75 14.62 11.62
N ALA A 116 -0.54 14.70 11.29
CA ALA A 116 -1.62 14.58 12.26
C ALA A 116 -1.71 13.17 12.87
N GLU A 117 -1.52 12.12 12.08
CA GLU A 117 -1.45 10.73 12.58
C GLU A 117 -0.28 10.56 13.56
N ALA A 118 0.86 11.22 13.31
CA ALA A 118 2.04 11.12 14.15
C ALA A 118 1.92 11.90 15.47
N THR A 119 1.37 13.12 15.42
CA THR A 119 1.19 13.97 16.62
C THR A 119 -0.01 13.57 17.45
N GLY A 120 -0.98 12.92 16.83
CA GLY A 120 -2.13 12.32 17.47
C GLY A 120 -3.43 13.03 17.14
N ILE A 121 -4.45 12.22 16.86
CA ILE A 121 -5.80 12.63 16.49
C ILE A 121 -6.70 12.53 17.73
N PRO A 122 -7.35 13.62 18.15
CA PRO A 122 -8.38 13.56 19.18
C PRO A 122 -9.55 12.69 18.75
N THR A 123 -10.12 11.93 19.67
CA THR A 123 -11.33 11.14 19.37
C THR A 123 -12.53 11.60 20.17
N ASN A 124 -13.70 11.06 19.82
CA ASN A 124 -14.95 11.28 20.53
C ASN A 124 -15.04 10.53 21.88
N ARG A 125 -13.90 10.09 22.43
CA ARG A 125 -13.82 9.35 23.70
C ARG A 125 -13.08 10.20 24.72
N SER A 126 -13.59 10.21 25.94
CA SER A 126 -12.91 10.78 27.11
C SER A 126 -12.34 9.68 27.99
N CYS A 127 -11.23 9.97 28.65
CA CYS A 127 -10.61 9.10 29.63
C CYS A 127 -11.52 9.02 30.87
N PRO A 128 -11.93 7.82 31.32
CA PRO A 128 -12.82 7.68 32.47
C PRO A 128 -12.18 8.13 33.79
N SER A 129 -10.85 8.18 33.87
CA SER A 129 -10.13 8.52 35.10
C SER A 129 -9.91 10.02 35.29
N CYS A 130 -9.66 10.77 34.21
CA CYS A 130 -9.34 12.21 34.27
C CYS A 130 -10.29 13.10 33.46
N GLY A 131 -11.23 12.53 32.69
CA GLY A 131 -12.16 13.28 31.86
C GLY A 131 -11.58 13.82 30.53
N GLU A 132 -10.26 13.82 30.38
CA GLU A 132 -9.58 14.34 29.20
C GLU A 132 -9.90 13.58 27.91
N ILE A 133 -9.89 14.28 26.78
CA ILE A 133 -10.09 13.66 25.47
C ILE A 133 -8.92 12.71 25.19
N VAL A 134 -9.24 11.46 24.85
CA VAL A 134 -8.20 10.52 24.44
C VAL A 134 -7.64 10.99 23.08
N VAL A 135 -6.34 10.81 22.86
CA VAL A 135 -5.61 11.10 21.61
C VAL A 135 -5.04 9.80 21.03
N GLU A 136 -5.20 9.59 19.73
CA GLU A 136 -4.84 8.37 19.00
C GLU A 136 -3.68 8.73 18.07
N SER A 137 -2.49 8.15 18.27
CA SER A 137 -1.33 8.43 17.41
C SER A 137 -0.72 7.15 16.87
N ILE A 138 -0.06 7.26 15.72
CA ILE A 138 0.67 6.19 15.06
C ILE A 138 2.16 6.51 15.08
N SER A 139 2.96 5.62 15.65
CA SER A 139 4.42 5.74 15.64
C SER A 139 5.08 4.48 15.08
N TYR A 140 5.80 4.61 13.96
CA TYR A 140 6.50 3.50 13.32
C TYR A 140 7.78 3.13 14.06
N LEU A 141 7.97 1.84 14.31
CA LEU A 141 9.20 1.31 14.92
C LEU A 141 10.31 1.09 13.88
N ARG A 142 9.90 0.76 12.64
CA ARG A 142 10.77 0.54 11.49
C ARG A 142 10.11 1.09 10.24
N PRO A 143 10.87 1.57 9.24
CA PRO A 143 10.29 2.13 8.04
C PRO A 143 9.70 1.00 7.19
N PRO A 144 8.39 1.03 6.89
CA PRO A 144 7.81 0.04 6.00
C PRO A 144 8.39 0.13 4.58
N PRO A 145 8.60 -0.98 3.86
CA PRO A 145 9.10 -0.93 2.48
C PRO A 145 8.10 -0.25 1.52
N VAL A 146 6.81 -0.33 1.85
CA VAL A 146 5.72 0.37 1.16
C VAL A 146 4.75 0.92 2.19
N LEU A 147 4.39 2.19 2.03
CA LEU A 147 3.29 2.81 2.75
C LEU A 147 2.10 2.93 1.80
N VAL A 148 0.91 2.55 2.25
CA VAL A 148 -0.32 2.72 1.48
C VAL A 148 -1.28 3.62 2.22
N LEU A 149 -1.70 4.67 1.53
CA LEU A 149 -2.67 5.64 1.98
C LEU A 149 -3.99 5.38 1.24
N GLU A 150 -5.06 5.09 1.99
CA GLU A 150 -6.39 4.87 1.42
C GLU A 150 -7.35 5.97 1.86
N TRP A 151 -8.12 6.49 0.91
CA TRP A 151 -9.19 7.45 1.17
C TRP A 151 -10.38 7.25 0.24
N ALA A 152 -11.56 7.65 0.71
CA ALA A 152 -12.80 7.68 -0.05
C ALA A 152 -13.55 9.01 0.15
N GLY A 153 -14.30 9.43 -0.87
CA GLY A 153 -15.23 10.56 -0.81
C GLY A 153 -14.65 11.90 -1.26
N LYS A 154 -13.59 12.41 -0.62
CA LYS A 154 -13.00 13.73 -0.92
C LYS A 154 -11.70 13.60 -1.72
N THR A 155 -11.47 14.56 -2.62
CA THR A 155 -10.18 14.73 -3.31
C THR A 155 -9.14 15.22 -2.31
N VAL A 156 -8.10 14.41 -2.09
CA VAL A 156 -6.89 14.76 -1.35
C VAL A 156 -5.83 15.15 -2.37
N GLN A 157 -5.10 16.24 -2.14
CA GLN A 157 -3.92 16.54 -2.95
C GLN A 157 -2.83 15.50 -2.63
N ILE A 158 -2.29 14.87 -3.68
CA ILE A 158 -1.28 13.81 -3.54
C ILE A 158 0.09 14.40 -3.84
N GLU A 159 0.95 14.46 -2.84
CA GLU A 159 2.31 14.93 -2.97
C GLU A 159 3.22 13.85 -3.60
N PRO A 160 4.18 14.24 -4.46
CA PRO A 160 5.16 13.30 -5.02
C PRO A 160 6.06 12.65 -3.96
N SER A 161 6.23 13.30 -2.82
CA SER A 161 7.04 12.82 -1.71
C SER A 161 6.46 13.31 -0.38
N ILE A 162 6.51 12.44 0.63
CA ILE A 162 6.13 12.74 2.01
C ILE A 162 7.21 12.25 2.96
N SER A 163 7.31 12.85 4.14
CA SER A 163 8.20 12.41 5.21
C SER A 163 7.39 11.84 6.36
N VAL A 164 7.78 10.65 6.82
CA VAL A 164 7.08 9.88 7.86
C VAL A 164 7.98 9.73 9.08
N PRO A 165 7.49 10.01 10.29
CA PRO A 165 8.27 9.81 11.51
C PRO A 165 8.37 8.32 11.85
N VAL A 166 9.60 7.83 11.97
CA VAL A 166 9.96 6.45 12.30
C VAL A 166 11.05 6.47 13.37
N ALA A 167 10.78 5.92 14.55
CA ALA A 167 11.72 5.88 15.67
C ALA A 167 12.41 7.25 15.95
N GLY A 168 11.65 8.34 15.86
CA GLY A 168 12.14 9.71 16.09
C GLY A 168 12.89 10.35 14.91
N ARG A 169 12.97 9.70 13.75
CA ARG A 169 13.60 10.23 12.53
C ARG A 169 12.56 10.42 11.42
N MET A 170 12.71 11.45 10.60
CA MET A 170 11.89 11.63 9.40
C MET A 170 12.45 10.79 8.26
N VAL A 171 11.65 9.85 7.77
CA VAL A 171 12.00 8.96 6.64
C VAL A 171 11.21 9.38 5.40
N PRO A 172 11.87 9.70 4.28
CA PRO A 172 11.19 10.11 3.07
C PRO A 172 10.58 8.91 2.33
N TYR A 173 9.38 9.10 1.79
CA TYR A 173 8.67 8.18 0.89
C TYR A 173 8.33 8.92 -0.39
N ASN A 174 8.61 8.29 -1.53
CA ASN A 174 8.24 8.84 -2.84
C ASN A 174 7.02 8.09 -3.38
N LEU A 175 6.08 8.81 -3.96
CA LEU A 175 4.90 8.24 -4.61
C LEU A 175 5.34 7.34 -5.77
N LYS A 176 4.80 6.12 -5.82
CA LYS A 176 5.10 5.14 -6.88
C LYS A 176 3.89 4.74 -7.72
N GLY A 177 2.69 4.94 -7.19
CA GLY A 177 1.49 4.72 -7.96
C GLY A 177 0.23 5.11 -7.20
N VAL A 178 -0.84 5.31 -7.97
CA VAL A 178 -2.17 5.64 -7.47
C VAL A 178 -3.13 4.60 -8.03
N VAL A 179 -3.97 4.03 -7.17
CA VAL A 179 -5.08 3.16 -7.57
C VAL A 179 -6.34 3.95 -7.32
N TYR A 180 -7.11 4.22 -8.38
CA TYR A 180 -8.39 4.90 -8.24
C TYR A 180 -9.50 4.06 -8.86
N TYR A 181 -10.71 4.24 -8.33
CA TYR A 181 -11.93 3.59 -8.82
C TYR A 181 -12.68 4.55 -9.73
N GLY A 182 -13.04 4.10 -10.92
CA GLY A 182 -13.84 4.89 -11.88
C GLY A 182 -14.52 4.00 -12.90
N SER A 183 -15.75 4.35 -13.28
CA SER A 183 -16.51 3.62 -14.31
C SER A 183 -16.57 2.09 -14.08
N SER A 184 -16.84 1.70 -12.82
CA SER A 184 -16.98 0.30 -12.38
C SER A 184 -15.72 -0.58 -12.48
N HIS A 185 -14.53 0.00 -12.61
CA HIS A 185 -13.25 -0.72 -12.56
C HIS A 185 -12.16 0.09 -11.85
N PHE A 186 -11.10 -0.59 -11.44
CA PHE A 186 -9.93 0.05 -10.82
C PHE A 186 -8.84 0.27 -11.86
N VAL A 187 -8.27 1.47 -11.89
CA VAL A 187 -7.13 1.80 -12.74
C VAL A 187 -5.91 2.06 -11.87
N SER A 188 -4.75 1.57 -12.32
CA SER A 188 -3.46 1.86 -11.68
C SER A 188 -2.67 2.86 -12.53
N LEU A 189 -2.25 3.97 -11.92
CA LEU A 189 -1.27 4.89 -12.48
C LEU A 189 0.08 4.61 -11.82
N LEU A 190 1.13 4.52 -12.62
CA LEU A 190 2.51 4.36 -12.15
C LEU A 190 3.26 5.68 -12.29
N VAL A 191 4.04 6.04 -11.28
CA VAL A 191 4.82 7.28 -11.27
C VAL A 191 6.27 6.96 -11.62
N LEU A 192 6.72 7.44 -12.78
CA LEU A 192 8.10 7.37 -13.27
C LEU A 192 8.81 8.71 -12.97
N GLY A 193 9.59 8.78 -11.90
CA GLY A 193 10.26 10.04 -11.52
C GLY A 193 9.30 11.02 -10.82
N GLN A 194 9.45 12.32 -11.08
CA GLN A 194 8.66 13.35 -10.38
C GLN A 194 7.33 13.67 -11.11
N ASP A 195 7.28 13.59 -12.44
CA ASP A 195 6.14 14.12 -13.22
C ASP A 195 5.56 13.17 -14.29
N VAL A 196 6.13 11.99 -14.50
CA VAL A 196 5.66 11.09 -15.58
C VAL A 196 4.71 10.03 -15.02
N TRP A 197 3.48 10.04 -15.50
CA TRP A 197 2.44 9.09 -15.11
C TRP A 197 2.16 8.12 -16.26
N LEU A 198 2.39 6.82 -16.03
CA LEU A 198 1.97 5.78 -16.96
C LEU A 198 0.66 5.17 -16.49
N ARG A 199 -0.37 5.23 -17.34
CA ARG A 199 -1.59 4.46 -17.15
C ARG A 199 -1.34 3.03 -17.61
N TRP A 200 -1.44 2.07 -16.69
CA TRP A 200 -1.33 0.66 -17.05
C TRP A 200 -2.72 0.11 -17.43
N PRO A 201 -2.95 -0.35 -18.68
CA PRO A 201 -4.30 -0.64 -19.15
C PRO A 201 -4.79 -2.06 -18.83
N ASP A 202 -6.13 -2.19 -18.81
CA ASP A 202 -6.94 -3.40 -18.57
C ASP A 202 -7.01 -4.38 -19.77
N ARG A 203 -6.31 -4.12 -20.87
CA ARG A 203 -6.12 -5.01 -22.03
C ARG A 203 -4.73 -4.70 -22.61
N TRP A 204 -4.16 -5.56 -23.47
CA TRP A 204 -2.82 -5.42 -24.11
C TRP A 204 -1.63 -6.02 -23.32
N TRP A 205 -1.69 -7.32 -23.03
CA TRP A 205 -0.53 -8.13 -22.61
C TRP A 205 0.20 -8.82 -23.77
N LYS A 206 -0.13 -8.47 -25.01
CA LYS A 206 0.67 -8.84 -26.18
C LYS A 206 1.49 -7.63 -26.56
N ASP A 207 2.81 -7.83 -26.62
CA ASP A 207 3.84 -6.95 -27.20
C ASP A 207 4.59 -6.03 -26.19
N ASP A 208 5.74 -6.54 -25.75
CA ASP A 208 7.08 -5.91 -25.71
C ASP A 208 7.23 -4.37 -25.61
N ALA A 209 6.40 -3.69 -24.82
CA ALA A 209 6.53 -2.25 -24.58
C ALA A 209 7.38 -1.92 -23.34
N PHE A 210 8.65 -2.34 -23.33
CA PHE A 210 9.71 -1.76 -22.48
C PHE A 210 10.94 -1.48 -23.34
N ARG A 211 10.81 -0.61 -24.36
CA ARG A 211 11.97 0.06 -24.95
C ARG A 211 12.17 1.40 -24.23
N ARG A 212 13.42 1.65 -23.84
CA ARG A 212 13.90 2.87 -23.15
C ARG A 212 13.35 4.13 -23.83
N PRO A 213 13.12 5.24 -23.09
CA PRO A 213 12.92 6.53 -23.75
C PRO A 213 14.15 6.81 -24.64
N PRO A 214 13.97 7.33 -25.87
CA PRO A 214 15.10 7.75 -26.67
C PRO A 214 15.84 8.86 -25.92
N GLU A 215 17.16 8.70 -25.81
CA GLU A 215 18.04 9.76 -25.33
C GLU A 215 17.85 10.98 -26.25
N ARG A 216 17.51 12.13 -25.66
CA ARG A 216 17.42 13.39 -26.41
C ARG A 216 18.85 13.82 -26.74
N GLY A 217 19.19 13.76 -28.02
CA GLY A 217 20.29 14.55 -28.59
C GLY A 217 19.89 16.00 -28.79
#